data_AF-A0A659UW16-F1
#
_entry.id   AF-A0A659UW16-F1
#
_cell.length_a   1.000
_cell.length_b   1.000
_cell.length_c   1.000
_cell.angle_alpha   90.00
_cell.angle_beta   90.00
_cell.angle_gamma   90.00
#
_symmetry.space_group_name_H-M   'P 1'
#
loop_
_entity.id
_entity.type
_entity.pdbx_description
1 polymer ?
#
loop_
_entity_poly.entity_id
_entity_poly.type
_entity_poly.pdbx_seq_one_letter_code
_entity_poly.pdbx_strand_id
1 'polypeptide(L)'
;LAAPFSLINYAVLGYVLGRGEGGLGLVLQLVLNGINIALCFLLGLELGWGVFGVAWATVTGEFLAMLLGLAIVVRRFRSSPPLPRHRLLDMCAFRHMLSLNRDIMIRSFSLLAAFALFTRQGAEFGTVTLAANAVLMNFFLVAGYFLDGFATAAEQLAGRAIGARAAQPFRQAVRLTLFWGFGLAGGATLVLLLAGANLVAVVTTSQEVRAVADVYLPWAAFTALSGVLAFQMDGVFIGATWSRDMRNMMLLS
;
A
#
# COMPACT_ATOMS: atom_id res chain seq x y z
N LEU A 1 17.71 0.17 14.98
CA LEU A 1 18.23 1.55 14.78
C LEU A 1 17.34 2.39 13.87
N ALA A 2 16.87 1.88 12.72
CA ALA A 2 15.99 2.63 11.82
C ALA A 2 14.57 2.88 12.33
N ALA A 3 14.04 2.01 13.20
CA ALA A 3 12.65 2.05 13.68
C ALA A 3 12.10 3.46 14.07
N PRO A 4 12.79 4.27 14.89
CA PRO A 4 12.31 5.62 15.20
C PRO A 4 12.23 6.54 13.97
N PHE A 5 13.18 6.43 13.04
CA PHE A 5 13.19 7.23 11.81
C PHE A 5 12.05 6.83 10.88
N SER A 6 11.82 5.52 10.71
CA SER A 6 10.70 4.98 9.94
C SER A 6 9.35 5.44 10.49
N LEU A 7 9.18 5.43 11.82
CA LEU A 7 7.94 5.91 12.46
C LEU A 7 7.69 7.40 12.19
N ILE A 8 8.73 8.23 12.24
CA ILE A 8 8.62 9.66 11.91
C ILE A 8 8.29 9.82 10.43
N ASN A 9 8.92 9.06 9.53
CA ASN A 9 8.61 9.07 8.11
C ASN A 9 7.15 8.67 7.84
N TYR A 10 6.62 7.65 8.51
CA TYR A 10 5.20 7.29 8.42
C TYR A 10 4.27 8.40 8.92
N ALA A 11 4.62 9.08 10.03
CA ALA A 11 3.84 10.20 10.52
C ALA A 11 3.84 11.39 9.55
N VAL A 12 5.00 11.71 8.95
CA VAL A 12 5.11 12.77 7.93
C VAL A 12 4.32 12.38 6.68
N LEU A 13 4.45 11.15 6.20
CA LEU A 13 3.75 10.65 5.03
C LEU A 13 2.23 10.69 5.26
N GLY A 14 1.77 10.23 6.43
CA GLY A 14 0.37 10.31 6.83
C GLY A 14 -0.15 11.74 6.91
N TYR A 15 0.65 12.70 7.39
CA TYR A 15 0.30 14.12 7.37
C TYR A 15 0.12 14.66 5.94
N VAL A 16 1.09 14.39 5.05
CA VAL A 16 1.09 14.86 3.65
C VAL A 16 -0.07 14.24 2.87
N LEU A 17 -0.30 12.93 3.03
CA LEU A 17 -1.42 12.21 2.43
C LEU A 17 -2.77 12.66 2.99
N GLY A 18 -2.88 12.91 4.30
CA GLY A 18 -4.10 13.44 4.92
C GLY A 18 -4.46 14.85 4.44
N ARG A 19 -3.46 15.65 4.05
CA ARG A 19 -3.67 16.93 3.34
C ARG A 19 -3.96 16.76 1.85
N GLY A 20 -3.91 15.52 1.35
CA GLY A 20 -4.02 15.07 -0.04
C GLY A 20 -3.00 15.71 -0.98
N GLU A 21 -1.77 15.84 -0.49
CA GLU A 21 -0.59 16.25 -1.24
C GLU A 21 0.17 15.01 -1.72
N GLY A 22 -0.52 14.10 -2.41
CA GLY A 22 0.05 12.81 -2.84
C GLY A 22 1.35 12.95 -3.64
N GLY A 23 1.51 14.04 -4.42
CA GLY A 23 2.75 14.33 -5.14
C GLY A 23 3.96 14.56 -4.22
N LEU A 24 3.79 15.26 -3.09
CA LEU A 24 4.86 15.42 -2.10
C LEU A 24 5.17 14.10 -1.40
N GLY A 25 4.14 13.29 -1.11
CA GLY A 25 4.32 11.94 -0.55
C GLY A 25 5.14 11.05 -1.49
N LEU A 26 4.85 11.10 -2.79
CA LEU A 26 5.61 10.38 -3.82
C LEU A 26 7.07 10.85 -3.89
N VAL A 27 7.33 12.17 -3.86
CA VAL A 27 8.70 12.71 -3.86
C VAL A 27 9.47 12.25 -2.63
N LEU A 28 8.85 12.28 -1.44
CA LEU A 28 9.48 11.78 -0.21
C LEU A 28 9.84 10.29 -0.32
N GLN A 29 8.94 9.48 -0.88
CA GLN A 29 9.16 8.05 -1.07
C GLN A 29 10.25 7.78 -2.12
N LEU A 30 10.29 8.54 -3.21
CA LEU A 30 11.33 8.45 -4.22
C LEU A 30 12.70 8.84 -3.67
N VAL A 31 12.79 9.89 -2.86
CA VAL A 31 14.03 10.29 -2.20
C VAL A 31 14.50 9.20 -1.24
N LEU A 32 13.60 8.68 -0.40
CA LEU A 32 13.93 7.61 0.56
C LEU A 32 14.47 6.37 -0.16
N ASN A 33 13.73 5.86 -1.15
CA ASN A 33 14.12 4.66 -1.88
C ASN A 33 15.33 4.90 -2.79
N GLY A 34 15.44 6.07 -3.41
CA GLY A 34 16.58 6.45 -4.24
C GLY A 34 17.88 6.51 -3.45
N ILE A 35 17.85 7.15 -2.27
CA ILE A 35 19.00 7.17 -1.34
C ILE A 35 19.34 5.75 -0.88
N ASN A 36 18.33 4.95 -0.53
CA ASN A 36 18.54 3.57 -0.09
C ASN A 36 19.22 2.74 -1.19
N ILE A 37 18.74 2.79 -2.43
CA ILE A 37 19.32 2.06 -3.57
C ILE A 37 20.75 2.52 -3.84
N ALA A 38 20.99 3.83 -3.89
CA ALA A 38 22.32 4.38 -4.13
C ALA A 38 23.32 3.93 -3.05
N LEU A 39 22.91 3.97 -1.78
CA LEU A 39 23.74 3.53 -0.66
C LEU A 39 23.89 2.01 -0.60
N CYS A 40 22.88 1.24 -0.97
CA CYS A 40 23.00 -0.22 -1.07
C CYS A 40 24.02 -0.62 -2.12
N PHE A 41 24.04 0.07 -3.27
CA PHE A 41 25.02 -0.16 -4.31
C PHE A 41 26.43 0.22 -3.83
N LEU A 42 26.59 1.42 -3.27
CA LEU A 42 27.87 1.93 -2.79
C LEU A 42 28.43 1.09 -1.62
N LEU A 43 27.64 0.92 -0.56
CA LEU A 43 28.07 0.26 0.68
C LEU A 43 28.06 -1.27 0.56
N GLY A 44 27.03 -1.82 -0.07
CA GLY A 44 26.83 -3.26 -0.18
C GLY A 44 27.73 -3.89 -1.23
N LEU A 45 27.74 -3.34 -2.45
CA LEU A 45 28.45 -3.92 -3.60
C LEU A 45 29.87 -3.36 -3.78
N GLU A 46 30.06 -2.04 -3.82
CA GLU A 46 31.40 -1.47 -4.10
C GLU A 46 32.35 -1.58 -2.90
N LEU A 47 31.89 -1.24 -1.69
CA LEU A 47 32.68 -1.33 -0.46
C LEU A 47 32.76 -2.76 0.09
N GLY A 48 32.00 -3.71 -0.47
CA GLY A 48 32.02 -5.12 -0.09
C GLY A 48 31.49 -5.42 1.32
N TRP A 49 30.76 -4.49 1.95
CA TRP A 49 30.21 -4.72 3.30
C TRP A 49 29.00 -5.67 3.30
N GLY A 50 28.52 -6.08 2.11
CA GLY A 50 27.44 -7.04 1.95
C GLY A 50 26.19 -6.65 2.74
N VAL A 51 25.69 -7.57 3.57
CA VAL A 51 24.46 -7.38 4.37
C VAL A 51 24.59 -6.22 5.36
N PHE A 52 25.78 -6.01 5.93
CA PHE A 52 26.02 -4.91 6.86
C PHE A 52 25.93 -3.55 6.16
N GLY A 53 26.44 -3.47 4.92
CA GLY A 53 26.31 -2.28 4.07
C GLY A 53 24.85 -1.95 3.75
N VAL A 54 24.05 -2.96 3.41
CA VAL A 54 22.61 -2.81 3.14
C VAL A 54 21.84 -2.34 4.39
N ALA A 55 22.20 -2.85 5.58
CA ALA A 55 21.60 -2.41 6.83
C ALA A 55 21.88 -0.91 7.10
N TRP A 56 23.13 -0.46 6.90
CA TRP A 56 23.49 0.94 7.05
C TRP A 56 22.89 1.84 5.99
N ALA A 57 22.81 1.37 4.74
CA ALA A 57 22.10 2.07 3.67
C ALA A 57 20.65 2.36 4.05
N THR A 58 19.97 1.38 4.64
CA THR A 58 18.58 1.52 5.08
C THR A 58 18.44 2.52 6.23
N VAL A 59 19.28 2.42 7.27
CA VAL A 59 19.25 3.36 8.40
C VAL A 59 19.52 4.80 7.95
N THR A 60 20.50 4.98 7.06
CA THR A 60 20.91 6.30 6.57
C THR A 60 19.86 6.89 5.63
N GLY A 61 19.25 6.08 4.76
CA GLY A 61 18.14 6.49 3.91
C GLY A 61 16.93 6.95 4.72
N GLU A 62 16.55 6.18 5.74
CA GLU A 62 15.46 6.54 6.65
C GLU A 62 15.76 7.85 7.41
N PHE A 63 16.99 8.02 7.88
CA PHE A 63 17.42 9.23 8.57
C PHE A 63 17.38 10.48 7.66
N LEU A 64 17.89 10.37 6.43
CA LEU A 64 17.89 11.49 5.48
C LEU A 64 16.47 11.86 5.02
N ALA A 65 15.63 10.85 4.76
CA ALA A 65 14.23 11.08 4.46
C ALA A 65 13.49 11.75 5.63
N MET A 66 13.79 11.34 6.87
CA MET A 66 13.24 11.94 8.08
C MET A 66 13.61 13.42 8.19
N LEU A 67 14.88 13.77 7.98
CA LEU A 67 15.33 15.16 8.02
C LEU A 67 14.60 16.00 6.96
N LEU A 68 14.45 15.48 5.75
CA LEU A 68 13.80 16.19 4.65
C LEU A 68 12.30 16.37 4.92
N GLY A 69 11.61 15.32 5.36
CA GLY A 69 10.21 15.35 5.75
C GLY A 69 9.94 16.32 6.91
N LEU A 70 10.79 16.28 7.95
CA LEU A 70 10.67 17.17 9.10
C LEU A 70 10.96 18.62 8.71
N ALA A 71 11.93 18.89 7.83
CA ALA A 71 12.21 20.22 7.32
C ALA A 71 10.99 20.83 6.60
N ILE A 72 10.27 20.03 5.81
CA ILE A 72 9.02 20.45 5.14
C ILE A 72 7.94 20.80 6.17
N VAL A 73 7.71 19.92 7.16
CA VAL A 73 6.71 20.13 8.21
C VAL A 73 7.05 21.38 9.02
N VAL A 74 8.27 21.50 9.54
CA VAL A 74 8.72 22.64 10.33
C VAL A 74 8.60 23.94 9.54
N ARG A 75 9.05 23.98 8.29
CA ARG A 75 8.94 25.18 7.44
C ARG A 75 7.49 25.63 7.27
N ARG A 76 6.55 24.69 7.20
CA ARG A 76 5.12 24.99 7.07
C ARG A 76 4.50 25.51 8.37
N PHE A 77 4.89 24.94 9.51
CA PHE A 77 4.43 25.39 10.81
C PHE A 77 5.14 26.65 11.33
N ARG A 78 6.28 27.06 10.76
CA ARG A 78 6.96 28.32 11.11
C ARG A 78 6.10 29.57 10.93
N SER A 79 5.12 29.51 10.03
CA SER A 79 4.19 30.63 9.76
C SER A 79 2.87 30.52 10.53
N SER A 80 2.67 29.43 11.29
CA SER A 80 1.45 29.15 12.04
C SER A 80 1.61 29.59 13.50
N PRO A 81 0.52 30.02 14.17
CA PRO A 81 0.57 30.33 15.59
C PRO A 81 1.02 29.10 16.41
N PRO A 82 1.71 29.30 17.54
CA PRO A 82 2.22 28.22 18.37
C PRO A 82 1.07 27.30 18.80
N LEU A 83 1.25 26.00 18.56
CA LEU A 83 0.27 24.98 18.92
C LEU A 83 0.09 24.96 20.45
N PRO A 84 -1.14 25.13 20.96
CA PRO A 84 -1.37 25.04 22.39
C PRO A 84 -1.07 23.62 22.90
N ARG A 85 -0.32 23.51 24.01
CA ARG A 85 0.02 22.21 24.63
C ARG A 85 -1.21 21.37 24.99
N HIS A 86 -2.35 21.99 25.27
CA HIS A 86 -3.60 21.29 25.58
C HIS A 86 -4.18 20.52 24.38
N ARG A 87 -3.93 20.95 23.12
CA ARG A 87 -4.36 20.20 21.93
C ARG A 87 -3.45 19.01 21.65
N LEU A 88 -2.18 19.07 22.05
CA LEU A 88 -1.23 17.95 21.93
C LEU A 88 -1.56 16.82 22.91
N LEU A 89 -2.21 17.15 24.03
CA LEU A 89 -2.60 16.21 25.09
C LEU A 89 -4.10 15.90 25.10
N ASP A 90 -4.81 16.16 24.00
CA ASP A 90 -6.23 15.83 23.90
C ASP A 90 -6.40 14.30 23.85
N MET A 91 -6.59 13.73 25.04
CA MET A 91 -6.79 12.30 25.23
C MET A 91 -8.06 11.78 24.55
N CYS A 92 -9.07 12.63 24.32
CA CYS A 92 -10.28 12.24 23.62
C CYS A 92 -9.98 12.04 22.13
N ALA A 93 -9.32 13.02 21.50
CA ALA A 93 -8.88 12.93 20.11
C ALA A 93 -7.90 11.76 19.89
N PHE A 94 -6.96 11.56 20.81
CA PHE A 94 -6.00 10.46 20.75
C PHE A 94 -6.68 9.08 20.86
N ARG A 95 -7.66 8.93 21.76
CA ARG A 95 -8.46 7.69 21.87
C ARG A 95 -9.27 7.41 20.61
N HIS A 96 -9.83 8.44 19.98
CA HIS A 96 -10.57 8.29 18.72
C HIS A 96 -9.64 7.86 17.57
N MET A 97 -8.43 8.43 17.51
CA MET A 97 -7.40 8.03 16.55
C MET A 97 -6.95 6.58 16.78
N LEU A 98 -6.77 6.17 18.05
CA LEU A 98 -6.40 4.81 18.43
C LEU A 98 -7.51 3.79 18.10
N SER A 99 -8.79 4.12 18.31
CA SER A 99 -9.87 3.19 17.98
C SER A 99 -9.96 2.93 16.48
N LEU A 100 -9.79 3.97 15.65
CA LEU A 100 -9.75 3.83 14.19
C LEU A 100 -8.55 2.98 13.75
N ASN A 101 -7.35 3.24 14.29
CA ASN A 101 -6.17 2.45 13.97
C ASN A 101 -6.32 0.98 14.40
N ARG A 102 -6.94 0.72 15.55
CA ARG A 102 -7.18 -0.65 16.02
C ARG A 102 -8.02 -1.45 15.04
N ASP A 103 -9.09 -0.87 14.52
CA ASP A 103 -9.97 -1.55 13.57
C ASP A 103 -9.25 -1.85 12.25
N ILE A 104 -8.46 -0.90 11.73
CA ILE A 104 -7.62 -1.10 10.52
C ILE A 104 -6.55 -2.18 10.75
N MET A 105 -5.92 -2.19 11.93
CA MET A 105 -4.91 -3.20 12.29
C MET A 105 -5.52 -4.59 12.36
N ILE A 106 -6.69 -4.76 12.98
CA ILE A 106 -7.36 -6.07 13.06
C ILE A 106 -7.64 -6.60 11.66
N ARG A 107 -8.18 -5.77 10.76
CA ARG A 107 -8.41 -6.12 9.36
C ARG A 107 -7.13 -6.57 8.65
N SER A 108 -6.06 -5.78 8.81
CA SER A 108 -4.76 -6.07 8.18
C SER A 108 -4.17 -7.39 8.71
N PHE A 109 -4.25 -7.63 10.02
CA PHE A 109 -3.80 -8.90 10.62
C PHE A 109 -4.62 -10.09 10.18
N SER A 110 -5.95 -9.96 10.07
CA SER A 110 -6.82 -11.02 9.56
C SER A 110 -6.48 -11.38 8.11
N LEU A 111 -6.26 -10.39 7.25
CA LEU A 111 -5.87 -10.61 5.86
C LEU A 111 -4.48 -11.25 5.75
N LEU A 112 -3.51 -10.78 6.54
CA LEU A 112 -2.17 -11.36 6.59
C LEU A 112 -2.19 -12.81 7.10
N ALA A 113 -3.01 -13.09 8.12
CA ALA A 113 -3.21 -14.44 8.64
C ALA A 113 -3.86 -15.36 7.61
N ALA A 114 -4.86 -14.88 6.87
CA ALA A 114 -5.48 -15.63 5.78
C ALA A 114 -4.47 -16.00 4.68
N PHE A 115 -3.63 -15.04 4.26
CA PHE A 115 -2.57 -15.33 3.29
C PHE A 115 -1.51 -16.28 3.85
N ALA A 116 -1.08 -16.11 5.09
CA ALA A 116 -0.12 -17.01 5.72
C ALA A 116 -0.66 -18.45 5.84
N LEU A 117 -1.94 -18.61 6.20
CA LEU A 117 -2.61 -19.91 6.23
C LEU A 117 -2.73 -20.50 4.82
N PHE A 118 -3.10 -19.70 3.83
CA PHE A 118 -3.18 -20.14 2.44
C PHE A 118 -1.82 -20.60 1.91
N THR A 119 -0.73 -19.88 2.21
CA THR A 119 0.64 -20.29 1.85
C THR A 119 1.03 -21.58 2.57
N ARG A 120 0.73 -21.71 3.87
CA ARG A 120 1.02 -22.92 4.64
C ARG A 120 0.27 -24.14 4.12
N GLN A 121 -1.01 -24.00 3.82
CA GLN A 121 -1.83 -25.06 3.23
C GLN A 121 -1.33 -25.39 1.81
N GLY A 122 -0.96 -24.37 1.04
CA GLY A 122 -0.35 -24.50 -0.29
C GLY A 122 0.92 -25.33 -0.31
N ALA A 123 1.72 -25.28 0.76
CA ALA A 123 2.95 -26.06 0.88
C ALA A 123 2.70 -27.57 1.03
N GLU A 124 1.50 -27.98 1.45
CA GLU A 124 1.11 -29.40 1.55
C GLU A 124 0.71 -29.99 0.18
N PHE A 125 0.44 -29.16 -0.84
CA PHE A 125 0.02 -29.59 -2.19
C PHE A 125 1.18 -29.86 -3.17
N GLY A 126 2.41 -29.93 -2.67
CA GLY A 126 3.61 -30.24 -3.45
C GLY A 126 4.38 -29.00 -3.93
N THR A 127 5.68 -29.18 -4.17
CA THR A 127 6.63 -28.09 -4.45
C THR A 127 6.35 -27.36 -5.76
N VAL A 128 5.89 -28.06 -6.79
CA VAL A 128 5.55 -27.48 -8.10
C VAL A 128 4.31 -26.59 -8.00
N THR A 129 3.26 -27.04 -7.31
CA THR A 129 2.03 -26.28 -7.08
C THR A 129 2.29 -25.05 -6.22
N LEU A 130 3.09 -25.18 -5.16
CA LEU A 130 3.49 -24.06 -4.31
C LEU A 130 4.27 -23.01 -5.10
N ALA A 131 5.23 -23.42 -5.93
CA ALA A 131 6.01 -22.52 -6.76
C ALA A 131 5.13 -21.77 -7.79
N ALA A 132 4.21 -22.48 -8.46
CA ALA A 132 3.29 -21.86 -9.41
C ALA A 132 2.37 -20.84 -8.70
N ASN A 133 1.85 -21.19 -7.52
CA ASN A 133 1.03 -20.31 -6.72
C ASN A 133 1.81 -19.06 -6.28
N ALA A 134 3.07 -19.19 -5.87
CA ALA A 134 3.90 -18.04 -5.50
C ALA A 134 4.12 -17.06 -6.67
N VAL A 135 4.29 -17.57 -7.90
CA VAL A 135 4.40 -16.72 -9.10
C VAL A 135 3.08 -15.98 -9.36
N LEU A 136 1.96 -16.68 -9.35
CA LEU A 136 0.63 -16.08 -9.55
C LEU A 136 0.30 -15.06 -8.44
N MET A 137 0.71 -15.34 -7.21
CA MET A 137 0.52 -14.44 -6.08
C MET A 137 1.30 -13.14 -6.22
N ASN A 138 2.51 -13.18 -6.79
CA ASN A 138 3.24 -11.95 -7.12
C ASN A 138 2.48 -11.10 -8.15
N PHE A 139 1.90 -11.71 -9.19
CA PHE A 139 1.07 -10.96 -10.14
C PHE A 139 -0.17 -10.36 -9.49
N PHE A 140 -0.84 -11.13 -8.61
CA PHE A 140 -1.95 -10.62 -7.83
C PHE A 140 -1.54 -9.44 -6.94
N LEU A 141 -0.42 -9.53 -6.23
CA LEU A 141 0.08 -8.44 -5.38
C LEU A 141 0.40 -7.18 -6.18
N VAL A 142 1.04 -7.33 -7.35
CA VAL A 142 1.32 -6.20 -8.24
C VAL A 142 0.03 -5.52 -8.69
N ALA A 143 -0.96 -6.29 -9.16
CA ALA A 143 -2.27 -5.73 -9.52
C ALA A 143 -2.97 -5.10 -8.30
N GLY A 144 -2.86 -5.73 -7.14
CA GLY A 144 -3.36 -5.24 -5.86
C GLY A 144 -2.78 -3.89 -5.48
N TYR A 145 -1.47 -3.68 -5.66
CA TYR A 145 -0.85 -2.37 -5.40
C TYR A 145 -1.37 -1.26 -6.32
N PHE A 146 -1.66 -1.56 -7.58
CA PHE A 146 -2.32 -0.59 -8.46
C PHE A 146 -3.72 -0.25 -7.96
N LEU A 147 -4.51 -1.25 -7.61
CA LEU A 147 -5.87 -1.05 -7.08
C LEU A 147 -5.88 -0.30 -5.75
N ASP A 148 -4.94 -0.61 -4.87
CA ASP A 148 -4.76 0.05 -3.57
C ASP A 148 -4.38 1.53 -3.71
N GLY A 149 -3.59 1.86 -4.73
CA GLY A 149 -3.32 3.25 -5.09
C GLY A 149 -4.59 4.05 -5.43
N PHE A 150 -5.52 3.42 -6.16
CA PHE A 150 -6.83 4.02 -6.45
C PHE A 150 -7.76 4.05 -5.25
N ALA A 151 -7.73 3.02 -4.41
CA ALA A 151 -8.45 3.01 -3.14
C ALA A 151 -8.01 4.18 -2.24
N THR A 152 -6.70 4.40 -2.11
CA THR A 152 -6.13 5.53 -1.35
C THR A 152 -6.53 6.88 -1.96
N ALA A 153 -6.55 6.99 -3.30
CA ALA A 153 -7.03 8.20 -3.96
C ALA A 153 -8.53 8.44 -3.68
N ALA A 154 -9.34 7.39 -3.72
CA ALA A 154 -10.75 7.44 -3.38
C ALA A 154 -10.97 7.84 -1.92
N GLU A 155 -10.18 7.31 -0.99
CA GLU A 155 -10.18 7.68 0.43
C GLU A 155 -9.97 9.18 0.62
N GLN A 156 -8.93 9.74 0.01
CA GLN A 156 -8.62 11.16 0.14
C GLN A 156 -9.69 12.06 -0.48
N LEU A 157 -10.18 11.72 -1.67
CA LEU A 157 -11.18 12.51 -2.39
C LEU A 157 -12.54 12.43 -1.70
N ALA A 158 -12.97 11.23 -1.29
CA ALA A 158 -14.21 11.00 -0.56
C ALA A 158 -14.18 11.71 0.81
N GLY A 159 -13.09 11.57 1.56
CA GLY A 159 -12.94 12.20 2.87
C GLY A 159 -12.96 13.72 2.81
N ARG A 160 -12.28 14.33 1.82
CA ARG A 160 -12.36 15.77 1.58
C ARG A 160 -13.78 16.22 1.22
N ALA A 161 -14.46 15.51 0.32
CA ALA A 161 -15.80 15.87 -0.12
C ALA A 161 -16.83 15.77 1.02
N ILE A 162 -16.74 14.73 1.86
CA ILE A 162 -17.58 14.56 3.04
C ILE A 162 -17.28 15.63 4.09
N GLY A 163 -15.99 15.90 4.36
CA GLY A 163 -15.57 16.97 5.26
C GLY A 163 -16.08 18.36 4.83
N ALA A 164 -16.14 18.61 3.51
CA ALA A 164 -16.69 19.83 2.93
C ALA A 164 -18.23 19.83 2.78
N ARG A 165 -18.92 18.74 3.19
CA ARG A 165 -20.37 18.52 3.01
C ARG A 165 -20.84 18.67 1.56
N ALA A 166 -19.98 18.30 0.61
CA ALA A 166 -20.20 18.51 -0.82
C ALA A 166 -20.57 17.19 -1.52
N ALA A 167 -21.88 16.93 -1.65
CA ALA A 167 -22.40 15.67 -2.21
C ALA A 167 -22.14 15.48 -3.71
N GLN A 168 -22.00 16.57 -4.47
CA GLN A 168 -21.68 16.52 -5.91
C GLN A 168 -20.21 16.11 -6.15
N PRO A 169 -19.21 16.78 -5.52
CA PRO A 169 -17.82 16.33 -5.56
C PRO A 169 -17.61 14.89 -5.11
N PHE A 170 -18.34 14.43 -4.08
CA PHE A 170 -18.26 13.05 -3.62
C PHE A 170 -18.65 12.05 -4.72
N ARG A 171 -19.80 12.26 -5.38
CA ARG A 171 -20.27 11.38 -6.47
C ARG A 171 -19.32 11.40 -7.66
N GLN A 172 -18.75 12.56 -7.99
CA GLN A 172 -17.77 12.68 -9.06
C GLN A 172 -16.48 11.92 -8.73
N ALA A 173 -15.98 12.04 -7.49
CA ALA A 173 -14.80 11.32 -7.03
C ALA A 173 -15.00 9.80 -7.15
N VAL A 174 -16.09 9.27 -6.59
CA VAL A 174 -16.41 7.83 -6.63
C VAL A 174 -16.53 7.31 -8.06
N ARG A 175 -17.21 8.04 -8.94
CA ARG A 175 -17.38 7.62 -10.35
C ARG A 175 -16.05 7.66 -11.10
N LEU A 176 -15.21 8.66 -10.85
CA LEU A 176 -13.91 8.80 -11.50
C LEU A 176 -12.96 7.68 -11.05
N THR A 177 -12.87 7.42 -9.75
CA THR A 177 -12.01 6.36 -9.22
C THR A 177 -12.49 4.97 -9.60
N LEU A 178 -13.81 4.73 -9.66
CA LEU A 178 -14.38 3.49 -10.21
C LEU A 178 -14.01 3.29 -11.68
N PHE A 179 -14.20 4.31 -12.52
CA PHE A 179 -13.91 4.22 -13.94
C PHE A 179 -12.44 3.89 -14.20
N TRP A 180 -11.53 4.61 -13.55
CA TRP A 180 -10.10 4.35 -13.67
C TRP A 180 -9.67 3.03 -13.02
N GLY A 181 -10.27 2.64 -11.90
CA GLY A 181 -10.02 1.36 -11.25
C GLY A 181 -10.39 0.18 -12.15
N PHE A 182 -11.57 0.21 -12.77
CA PHE A 182 -11.98 -0.80 -13.77
C PHE A 182 -11.12 -0.74 -15.04
N GLY A 183 -10.74 0.45 -15.49
CA GLY A 183 -9.85 0.62 -16.64
C GLY A 183 -8.49 -0.01 -16.41
N LEU A 184 -7.89 0.20 -15.24
CA LEU A 184 -6.61 -0.39 -14.87
C LEU A 184 -6.69 -1.88 -14.60
N ALA A 185 -7.73 -2.35 -13.91
CA ALA A 185 -7.92 -3.79 -13.73
C ALA A 185 -8.15 -4.49 -15.07
N GLY A 186 -8.99 -3.94 -15.94
CA GLY A 186 -9.16 -4.45 -17.30
C GLY A 186 -7.84 -4.46 -18.07
N GLY A 187 -7.05 -3.40 -17.97
CA GLY A 187 -5.71 -3.33 -18.55
C GLY A 187 -4.75 -4.39 -17.98
N ALA A 188 -4.69 -4.54 -16.66
CA ALA A 188 -3.86 -5.53 -15.98
C ALA A 188 -4.28 -6.97 -16.34
N THR A 189 -5.59 -7.25 -16.34
CA THR A 189 -6.16 -8.52 -16.80
C THR A 189 -5.77 -8.79 -18.25
N LEU A 190 -5.89 -7.80 -19.15
CA LEU A 190 -5.54 -7.96 -20.55
C LEU A 190 -4.04 -8.23 -20.75
N VAL A 191 -3.19 -7.49 -20.02
CA VAL A 191 -1.73 -7.70 -20.04
C VAL A 191 -1.37 -9.09 -19.52
N LEU A 192 -1.99 -9.55 -18.44
CA LEU A 192 -1.77 -10.90 -17.93
C LEU A 192 -2.27 -11.96 -18.92
N LEU A 193 -3.43 -11.79 -19.54
CA LEU A 193 -3.94 -12.76 -20.52
C LEU A 193 -3.08 -12.84 -21.79
N LEU A 194 -2.52 -11.72 -22.25
CA LEU A 194 -1.73 -11.67 -23.49
C LEU A 194 -0.22 -11.95 -23.27
N ALA A 195 0.34 -11.44 -22.18
CA ALA A 195 1.77 -11.49 -21.88
C ALA A 195 2.12 -12.37 -20.68
N GLY A 196 1.12 -12.97 -20.02
CA GLY A 196 1.29 -13.76 -18.79
C GLY A 196 2.26 -14.92 -18.94
N ALA A 197 2.16 -15.70 -20.02
CA ALA A 197 3.07 -16.81 -20.28
C ALA A 197 4.55 -16.35 -20.39
N ASN A 198 4.78 -15.19 -21.02
CA ASN A 198 6.12 -14.59 -21.11
C ASN A 198 6.60 -14.07 -19.74
N LEU A 199 5.71 -13.46 -18.95
CA LEU A 199 6.04 -13.00 -17.60
C LEU A 199 6.38 -14.17 -16.67
N VAL A 200 5.60 -15.26 -16.70
CA VAL A 200 5.89 -16.49 -15.96
C VAL A 200 7.26 -17.03 -16.40
N ALA A 201 7.57 -17.00 -17.69
CA ALA A 201 8.85 -17.47 -18.21
C ALA A 201 10.07 -16.66 -17.72
N VAL A 202 9.89 -15.37 -17.42
CA VAL A 202 10.93 -14.53 -16.80
C VAL A 202 11.12 -14.88 -15.32
N VAL A 203 10.03 -15.19 -14.60
CA VAL A 203 10.07 -15.45 -13.16
C VAL A 203 10.57 -16.86 -12.83
N THR A 204 10.24 -17.87 -13.64
CA THR A 204 10.66 -19.25 -13.40
C THR A 204 11.22 -19.93 -14.65
N THR A 205 12.28 -20.70 -14.45
CA THR A 205 12.92 -21.53 -15.49
C THR A 205 12.36 -22.96 -15.55
N SER A 206 11.61 -23.40 -14.54
CA SER A 206 11.04 -24.76 -14.50
C SER A 206 9.84 -24.91 -15.43
N GLN A 207 9.91 -25.86 -16.38
CA GLN A 207 8.82 -26.16 -17.31
C GLN A 207 7.56 -26.69 -16.61
N GLU A 208 7.72 -27.50 -15.56
CA GLU A 208 6.59 -28.04 -14.79
C GLU A 208 5.81 -26.92 -14.07
N VAL A 209 6.53 -25.94 -13.51
CA VAL A 209 5.91 -24.79 -12.83
C VAL A 209 5.18 -23.89 -13.85
N ARG A 210 5.75 -23.71 -15.05
CA ARG A 210 5.11 -22.93 -16.12
C ARG A 210 3.79 -23.57 -16.58
N ALA A 211 3.80 -24.88 -16.82
CA ALA A 211 2.61 -25.61 -17.26
C ALA A 211 1.45 -25.47 -16.26
N VAL A 212 1.74 -25.56 -14.96
CA VAL A 212 0.74 -25.36 -13.91
C VAL A 212 0.31 -23.89 -13.83
N ALA A 213 1.26 -22.95 -13.87
CA ALA A 213 0.95 -21.53 -13.79
C ALA A 213 0.07 -21.05 -14.96
N ASP A 214 0.34 -21.50 -16.20
CA ASP A 214 -0.42 -21.12 -17.40
C ASP A 214 -1.89 -21.57 -17.31
N VAL A 215 -2.16 -22.73 -16.71
CA VAL A 215 -3.54 -23.22 -16.49
C VAL A 215 -4.32 -22.29 -15.55
N TYR A 216 -3.68 -21.79 -14.50
CA TYR A 216 -4.32 -20.95 -13.48
C TYR A 216 -4.16 -19.44 -13.73
N LEU A 217 -3.39 -19.04 -14.74
CA LEU A 217 -3.13 -17.65 -15.07
C LEU A 217 -4.40 -16.85 -15.39
N PRO A 218 -5.40 -17.38 -16.14
CA PRO A 218 -6.66 -16.66 -16.37
C PRO A 218 -7.39 -16.35 -15.07
N TRP A 219 -7.37 -17.26 -14.09
CA TRP A 219 -7.97 -17.03 -12.77
C TRP A 219 -7.27 -15.89 -12.03
N ALA A 220 -5.93 -15.87 -12.04
CA ALA A 220 -5.14 -14.79 -11.46
C ALA A 220 -5.34 -13.45 -12.20
N ALA A 221 -5.66 -13.46 -13.49
CA ALA A 221 -5.96 -12.24 -14.23
C ALA A 221 -7.35 -11.68 -13.86
N PHE A 222 -8.33 -12.55 -13.64
CA PHE A 222 -9.70 -12.16 -13.27
C PHE A 222 -9.84 -11.66 -11.83
N THR A 223 -8.95 -12.06 -10.92
CA THR A 223 -8.98 -11.58 -9.53
C THR A 223 -8.79 -10.07 -9.41
N ALA A 224 -7.99 -9.46 -10.29
CA ALA A 224 -7.86 -8.00 -10.35
C ALA A 224 -9.22 -7.35 -10.67
N LEU A 225 -9.94 -7.87 -11.66
CA LEU A 225 -11.23 -7.33 -12.09
C LEU A 225 -12.32 -7.53 -11.03
N SER A 226 -12.38 -8.70 -10.39
CA SER A 226 -13.33 -8.98 -9.33
C SER A 226 -13.02 -8.19 -8.04
N GLY A 227 -11.74 -7.93 -7.78
CA GLY A 227 -11.26 -7.18 -6.61
C GLY A 227 -11.50 -5.67 -6.67
N VAL A 228 -11.61 -5.07 -7.87
CA VAL A 228 -11.75 -3.60 -8.04
C VAL A 228 -12.80 -3.01 -7.12
N LEU A 229 -14.01 -3.59 -7.11
CA LEU A 229 -15.10 -3.07 -6.31
C LEU A 229 -14.79 -3.16 -4.80
N ALA A 230 -14.16 -4.24 -4.36
CA ALA A 230 -13.81 -4.42 -2.96
C ALA A 230 -12.79 -3.35 -2.51
N PHE A 231 -11.69 -3.19 -3.26
CA PHE A 231 -10.66 -2.17 -2.97
C PHE A 231 -11.22 -0.74 -3.06
N GLN A 232 -12.03 -0.47 -4.07
CA GLN A 232 -12.61 0.85 -4.28
C GLN A 232 -13.57 1.23 -3.16
N MET A 233 -14.47 0.33 -2.78
CA MET A 233 -15.42 0.58 -1.70
C MET A 233 -14.68 0.73 -0.38
N ASP A 234 -13.67 -0.09 -0.14
CA ASP A 234 -12.81 0.03 1.03
C ASP A 234 -12.23 1.43 1.21
N GLY A 235 -11.58 1.98 0.16
CA GLY A 235 -11.10 3.36 0.17
C GLY A 235 -12.21 4.39 0.45
N VAL A 236 -13.38 4.25 -0.18
CA VAL A 236 -14.52 5.17 0.02
C VAL A 236 -15.06 5.11 1.46
N PHE A 237 -15.21 3.92 2.05
CA PHE A 237 -15.70 3.75 3.41
C PHE A 237 -14.71 4.26 4.45
N ILE A 238 -13.41 4.02 4.27
CA ILE A 238 -12.34 4.57 5.12
C ILE A 238 -12.36 6.10 5.02
N GLY A 239 -12.41 6.64 3.80
CA GLY A 239 -12.44 8.10 3.57
C GLY A 239 -13.68 8.75 4.18
N ALA A 240 -14.81 8.06 4.15
CA ALA A 240 -16.06 8.49 4.75
C ALA A 240 -16.11 8.33 6.29
N THR A 241 -15.08 7.73 6.90
CA THR A 241 -15.05 7.34 8.32
C THR A 241 -16.22 6.43 8.74
N TRP A 242 -16.77 5.67 7.80
CA TRP A 242 -17.83 4.67 8.04
C TRP A 242 -17.25 3.32 8.47
N SER A 243 -16.31 3.36 9.42
CA SER A 243 -15.56 2.19 9.92
C SER A 243 -16.45 1.12 10.56
N ARG A 244 -17.63 1.50 11.09
CA ARG A 244 -18.61 0.56 11.66
C ARG A 244 -19.23 -0.37 10.62
N ASP A 245 -19.55 0.15 9.44
CA ASP A 245 -20.18 -0.63 8.37
C ASP A 245 -19.18 -1.58 7.72
N MET A 246 -17.93 -1.13 7.53
CA MET A 246 -16.82 -1.98 7.08
C MET A 246 -16.56 -3.18 7.99
N ARG A 247 -16.50 -2.96 9.32
CA ARG A 247 -16.26 -4.04 10.28
C ARG A 247 -17.36 -5.10 10.22
N ASN A 248 -18.61 -4.68 10.14
CA ASN A 248 -19.74 -5.61 10.10
C ASN A 248 -19.77 -6.43 8.80
N MET A 249 -19.40 -5.83 7.66
CA MET A 249 -19.30 -6.56 6.39
C MET A 249 -18.18 -7.60 6.39
N MET A 250 -16.99 -7.29 6.94
CA MET A 250 -15.89 -8.26 7.02
C MET A 250 -16.16 -9.43 7.97
N LEU A 251 -16.97 -9.26 9.02
CA LEU A 251 -17.30 -10.34 9.95
C LEU A 251 -18.41 -11.26 9.42
N LEU A 252 -19.18 -10.81 8.43
CA LEU A 252 -20.25 -11.58 7.78
C LEU A 252 -19.78 -12.34 6.53
N SER A 253 -18.56 -12.06 6.05
CA SER A 253 -17.95 -12.63 4.82
C SER A 253 -17.05 -13.81 5.15
#